data_AF-A0A6C0DWI3-F1
#
_entry.id   AF-A0A6C0DWI3-F1
#
_cell.length_a   1.000
_cell.length_b   1.000
_cell.length_c   1.000
_cell.angle_alpha   90.00
_cell.angle_beta   90.00
_cell.angle_gamma   90.00
#
_symmetry.space_group_name_H-M   'P 1'
#
loop_
_entity.id
_entity.type
_entity.pdbx_description
1 polymer ?
#
loop_
_entity_poly.entity_id
_entity_poly.type
_entity_poly.pdbx_seq_one_letter_code
_entity_poly.pdbx_strand_id
1 'polypeptide(L)'
;MAREELSEEQIRQIIKTSKNPIIVAFRTILKTSTESLRNLLFHNQEVIEAVVTIYAKKNKLCNGATIHYLNDDYRNNNLLFWDAQNQKIVYPFYEVDDYGSVPPIFVVGDGYFNPTDWLNEVVHNSYVFPSNTLINEMKEFAAKNPAANKMTVKINSEEYIVDYDNTFMPKDWDSCIIQTDRNYLFVSKGLLIWREDIVVED
;
A
#
# COMPACT_ATOMS: atom_id res chain seq x y z
N MET A 1 8.64 -9.32 33.49
CA MET A 1 9.62 -8.27 33.11
C MET A 1 8.80 -7.07 32.65
N ALA A 2 9.01 -5.90 33.25
CA ALA A 2 8.33 -4.68 32.82
C ALA A 2 8.81 -4.32 31.40
N ARG A 3 7.87 -4.09 30.47
CA ARG A 3 8.18 -3.56 29.14
C ARG A 3 8.65 -2.11 29.32
N GLU A 4 9.90 -1.81 29.00
CA GLU A 4 10.34 -0.42 28.88
C GLU A 4 9.77 0.15 27.58
N GLU A 5 8.82 1.07 27.70
CA GLU A 5 8.33 1.87 26.59
C GLU A 5 9.35 2.97 26.27
N LEU A 6 9.65 3.19 24.99
CA LEU A 6 10.47 4.32 24.57
C LEU A 6 9.71 5.63 24.83
N SER A 7 10.42 6.63 25.38
CA SER A 7 9.83 7.97 25.53
C SER A 7 9.67 8.65 24.17
N GLU A 8 8.64 9.50 24.05
CA GLU A 8 8.33 10.24 22.82
C GLU A 8 9.54 11.05 22.29
N GLU A 9 10.38 11.57 23.17
CA GLU A 9 11.59 12.32 22.82
C GLU A 9 12.65 11.44 22.15
N GLN A 10 12.81 10.20 22.61
CA GLN A 10 13.71 9.23 21.98
C GLN A 10 13.23 8.89 20.56
N ILE A 11 11.92 8.72 20.39
CA ILE A 11 11.30 8.49 19.08
C ILE A 11 11.48 9.70 18.15
N ARG A 12 11.30 10.93 18.65
CA ARG A 12 11.50 12.16 17.88
C ARG A 12 12.93 12.31 17.37
N GLN A 13 13.92 11.90 18.17
CA GLN A 13 15.33 11.95 17.80
C GLN A 13 15.69 10.89 16.74
N ILE A 14 15.12 9.69 16.84
CA ILE A 14 15.19 8.63 15.81
C ILE A 14 14.78 9.19 14.45
N ILE A 15 13.60 9.81 14.40
CA ILE A 15 13.00 10.33 13.17
C ILE A 15 13.83 11.47 12.57
N LYS A 16 14.47 12.30 13.39
CA LYS A 16 15.30 13.43 12.93
C LYS A 16 16.54 13.00 12.12
N THR A 17 16.97 11.74 12.27
CA THR A 17 18.19 11.22 11.61
C THR A 17 17.92 10.41 10.35
N SER A 18 16.67 10.03 10.06
CA SER A 18 16.34 9.32 8.82
C SER A 18 16.29 10.29 7.64
N LYS A 19 17.04 10.01 6.58
CA LYS A 19 17.19 10.89 5.42
C LYS A 19 16.20 10.63 4.28
N ASN A 20 15.48 9.50 4.29
CA ASN A 20 14.57 9.11 3.20
C ASN A 20 13.14 8.85 3.71
N PRO A 21 12.10 9.35 3.02
CA PRO A 21 10.68 9.16 3.38
C PRO A 21 10.24 7.69 3.42
N ILE A 22 10.81 6.85 2.56
CA ILE A 22 10.41 5.45 2.34
C ILE A 22 11.11 4.47 3.31
N ILE A 23 12.25 4.89 3.88
CA ILE A 23 13.08 4.04 4.73
C ILE A 23 13.12 4.65 6.12
N VAL A 24 12.46 4.02 7.09
CA VAL A 24 12.72 4.31 8.50
C VAL A 24 13.98 3.53 8.88
N ALA A 25 15.13 4.16 8.64
CA ALA A 25 16.43 3.55 8.88
C ALA A 25 16.72 3.44 10.37
N PHE A 26 16.18 2.41 11.02
CA PHE A 26 16.61 2.01 12.36
C PHE A 26 18.10 1.63 12.40
N ARG A 27 18.75 1.37 11.25
CA ARG A 27 20.20 1.07 11.15
C ARG A 27 21.10 2.08 11.87
N THR A 28 20.83 3.38 11.79
CA THR A 28 21.66 4.40 12.47
C THR A 28 21.53 4.29 13.99
N ILE A 29 20.32 4.01 14.47
CA ILE A 29 20.01 3.83 15.90
C ILE A 29 20.57 2.51 16.40
N LEU A 30 20.32 1.42 15.68
CA LEU A 30 20.89 0.11 15.99
C LEU A 30 22.42 0.20 16.05
N LYS A 31 23.09 0.90 15.11
CA LYS A 31 24.57 1.05 15.14
C LYS A 31 25.07 1.77 16.40
N THR A 32 24.30 2.69 16.98
CA THR A 32 24.70 3.46 18.17
C THR A 32 23.99 3.05 19.46
N SER A 33 23.03 2.12 19.39
CA SER A 33 22.21 1.70 20.54
C SER A 33 22.81 0.51 21.26
N THR A 34 22.49 0.40 22.54
CA THR A 34 22.72 -0.82 23.32
C THR A 34 22.01 -2.01 22.71
N GLU A 35 22.50 -3.21 22.99
CA GLU A 35 21.90 -4.48 22.55
C GLU A 35 20.44 -4.62 23.02
N SER A 36 20.09 -4.02 24.16
CA SER A 36 18.71 -3.96 24.67
C SER A 36 17.75 -3.21 23.75
N LEU A 37 18.17 -2.09 23.15
CA LEU A 37 17.31 -1.30 22.26
C LEU A 37 17.10 -2.00 20.91
N ARG A 38 18.12 -2.72 20.43
CA ARG A 38 17.99 -3.59 19.27
C ARG A 38 16.96 -4.68 19.55
N ASN A 39 17.13 -5.38 20.66
CA ASN A 39 16.21 -6.45 21.05
C ASN A 39 14.79 -5.92 21.30
N LEU A 40 14.63 -4.73 21.88
CA LEU A 40 13.32 -4.11 22.08
C LEU A 40 12.62 -3.84 20.74
N LEU A 41 13.31 -3.28 19.76
CA LEU A 41 12.74 -2.99 18.44
C LEU A 41 12.47 -4.26 17.63
N PHE A 42 13.36 -5.26 17.69
CA PHE A 42 13.18 -6.52 16.96
C PHE A 42 12.07 -7.41 17.54
N HIS A 43 11.74 -7.29 18.83
CA HIS A 43 10.78 -8.16 19.49
C HIS A 43 9.47 -7.46 19.88
N ASN A 44 9.32 -6.17 19.58
CA ASN A 44 8.14 -5.40 19.99
C ASN A 44 7.50 -4.64 18.82
N GLN A 45 6.54 -5.32 18.18
CA GLN A 45 5.79 -4.78 17.05
C GLN A 45 5.06 -3.48 17.40
N GLU A 46 4.51 -3.36 18.61
CA GLU A 46 3.81 -2.15 19.08
C GLU A 46 4.74 -0.92 19.05
N VAL A 47 6.01 -1.11 19.41
CA VAL A 47 7.01 -0.04 19.39
C VAL A 47 7.38 0.36 17.97
N ILE A 48 7.51 -0.63 17.06
CA ILE A 48 7.73 -0.36 15.63
C ILE A 48 6.58 0.47 15.07
N GLU A 49 5.34 0.02 15.26
CA GLU A 49 4.15 0.71 14.78
C GLU A 49 4.06 2.14 15.33
N ALA A 50 4.34 2.35 16.62
CA ALA A 50 4.34 3.67 17.23
C ALA A 50 5.39 4.61 16.60
N VAL A 51 6.62 4.14 16.40
CA VAL A 51 7.70 4.91 15.77
C VAL A 51 7.34 5.26 14.33
N VAL A 52 6.87 4.27 13.56
CA VAL A 52 6.49 4.46 12.16
C VAL A 52 5.29 5.40 12.05
N THR A 53 4.30 5.31 12.93
CA THR A 53 3.16 6.23 12.98
C THR A 53 3.60 7.67 13.24
N ILE A 54 4.48 7.90 14.22
CA ILE A 54 5.00 9.25 14.51
C ILE A 54 5.80 9.77 13.30
N TYR A 55 6.60 8.92 12.67
CA TYR A 55 7.34 9.25 11.46
C TYR A 55 6.40 9.68 10.32
N ALA A 56 5.38 8.87 10.04
CA ALA A 56 4.45 9.10 8.95
C ALA A 56 3.66 10.41 9.13
N LYS A 57 3.18 10.66 10.36
CA LYS A 57 2.49 11.91 10.71
C LYS A 57 3.39 13.13 10.58
N LYS A 58 4.63 13.06 11.09
CA LYS A 58 5.59 14.18 11.03
C LYS A 58 5.95 14.55 9.58
N ASN A 59 6.14 13.55 8.73
CA ASN A 59 6.52 13.75 7.33
C ASN A 59 5.31 13.89 6.40
N LYS A 60 4.08 13.82 6.92
CA LYS A 60 2.83 13.93 6.16
C LYS A 60 2.81 12.97 4.96
N LEU A 61 3.16 11.71 5.20
CA LEU A 61 3.16 10.69 4.16
C LEU A 61 1.75 10.55 3.56
N CYS A 62 1.69 10.32 2.24
CA CYS A 62 0.45 10.10 1.51
C CYS A 62 -0.20 8.76 1.89
N ASN A 63 -1.47 8.60 1.54
CA ASN A 63 -2.18 7.34 1.75
C ASN A 63 -1.57 6.24 0.88
N GLY A 64 -1.35 5.06 1.47
CA GLY A 64 -0.68 3.93 0.82
C GLY A 64 0.84 4.07 0.74
N ALA A 65 1.44 5.04 1.44
CA ALA A 65 2.89 5.21 1.42
C ALA A 65 3.64 3.97 1.93
N THR A 66 4.68 3.67 1.18
CA THR A 66 5.82 2.78 1.40
C THR A 66 6.60 2.96 2.70
N ILE A 67 6.64 2.02 3.65
CA ILE A 67 7.56 2.09 4.79
C ILE A 67 8.29 0.78 5.03
N HIS A 68 9.58 0.78 4.71
CA HIS A 68 10.50 -0.28 5.06
C HIS A 68 11.18 0.03 6.40
N TYR A 69 10.97 -0.82 7.41
CA TYR A 69 11.67 -0.73 8.69
C TYR A 69 12.73 -1.81 8.76
N LEU A 70 14.01 -1.49 8.97
CA LEU A 70 15.11 -2.48 8.96
C LEU A 70 15.35 -3.08 7.56
N ASN A 71 16.37 -2.54 6.88
CA ASN A 71 16.77 -2.97 5.54
C ASN A 71 17.48 -4.33 5.57
N ASP A 72 16.71 -5.43 5.53
CA ASP A 72 17.21 -6.79 5.32
C ASP A 72 17.27 -7.20 3.83
N ASP A 73 16.77 -6.32 2.95
CA ASP A 73 16.76 -6.45 1.47
C ASP A 73 16.01 -7.70 0.96
N TYR A 74 15.32 -8.45 1.84
CA TYR A 74 14.61 -9.67 1.45
C TYR A 74 13.14 -9.37 1.14
N ARG A 75 12.88 -9.07 -0.14
CA ARG A 75 11.51 -8.94 -0.68
C ARG A 75 10.69 -7.91 0.11
N ASN A 76 9.52 -8.29 0.61
CA ASN A 76 8.62 -7.42 1.39
C ASN A 76 8.78 -7.61 2.90
N ASN A 77 9.89 -8.21 3.36
CA ASN A 77 10.17 -8.27 4.80
C ASN A 77 10.22 -6.87 5.39
N ASN A 78 9.54 -6.72 6.53
CA ASN A 78 9.46 -5.45 7.25
C ASN A 78 8.89 -4.28 6.41
N LEU A 79 8.07 -4.61 5.42
CA LEU A 79 7.26 -3.65 4.69
C LEU A 79 5.98 -3.34 5.45
N LEU A 80 5.65 -2.07 5.57
CA LEU A 80 4.40 -1.56 6.13
C LEU A 80 3.81 -0.51 5.19
N PHE A 81 2.49 -0.41 5.19
CA PHE A 81 1.76 0.64 4.48
C PHE A 81 1.20 1.66 5.48
N TRP A 82 1.19 2.93 5.07
CA TRP A 82 0.57 4.00 5.84
C TRP A 82 -0.83 4.32 5.33
N ASP A 83 -1.83 4.08 6.18
CA ASP A 83 -3.19 4.57 5.96
C ASP A 83 -3.31 5.98 6.54
N ALA A 84 -3.18 6.97 5.66
CA ALA A 84 -3.22 8.38 6.03
C ALA A 84 -4.62 8.85 6.43
N GLN A 85 -5.66 8.17 5.92
CA GLN A 85 -7.06 8.52 6.22
C GLN A 85 -7.41 8.15 7.66
N ASN A 86 -7.05 6.93 8.07
CA ASN A 86 -7.33 6.41 9.42
C ASN A 86 -6.14 6.59 10.39
N GLN A 87 -5.03 7.16 9.93
CA GLN A 87 -3.81 7.39 10.70
C GLN A 87 -3.24 6.14 11.38
N LYS A 88 -3.21 5.01 10.65
CA LYS A 88 -2.78 3.71 11.17
C LYS A 88 -1.82 2.99 10.21
N ILE A 89 -1.12 2.01 10.76
CA ILE A 89 -0.30 1.08 9.99
C ILE A 89 -1.18 -0.03 9.41
N VAL A 90 -0.90 -0.42 8.17
CA VAL A 90 -1.52 -1.55 7.49
C VAL A 90 -0.43 -2.51 7.03
N TYR A 91 -0.64 -3.80 7.27
CA TYR A 91 0.30 -4.86 6.89
C TYR A 91 0.07 -5.29 5.43
N PRO A 92 1.10 -5.81 4.75
CA PRO A 92 0.94 -6.39 3.41
C PRO A 92 -0.15 -7.46 3.37
N PHE A 93 -0.79 -7.62 2.21
CA PHE A 93 -1.86 -8.59 1.99
C PHE A 93 -1.33 -9.88 1.38
N TYR A 94 -1.49 -11.01 2.08
CA TYR A 94 -0.84 -12.28 1.72
C TYR A 94 -1.78 -13.29 1.03
N GLU A 95 -3.04 -12.94 0.80
CA GLU A 95 -3.99 -13.87 0.14
C GLU A 95 -3.79 -13.98 -1.37
N VAL A 96 -3.02 -13.05 -1.97
CA VAL A 96 -2.69 -13.07 -3.40
C VAL A 96 -1.40 -13.83 -3.65
N ASP A 97 -0.42 -13.71 -2.74
CA ASP A 97 0.93 -14.28 -2.85
C ASP A 97 1.59 -14.37 -1.47
N ASP A 98 2.49 -15.34 -1.30
CA ASP A 98 3.23 -15.57 -0.05
C ASP A 98 4.27 -14.48 0.25
N TYR A 99 4.58 -13.64 -0.73
CA TYR A 99 5.43 -12.44 -0.55
C TYR A 99 4.68 -11.19 -0.11
N GLY A 100 3.34 -11.20 -0.12
CA GLY A 100 2.54 -10.03 0.23
C GLY A 100 2.37 -9.03 -0.91
N SER A 101 1.21 -8.38 -0.96
CA SER A 101 0.84 -7.38 -1.97
C SER A 101 0.35 -6.09 -1.31
N VAL A 102 0.01 -5.10 -2.15
CA VAL A 102 -0.73 -3.91 -1.69
C VAL A 102 -2.05 -4.35 -1.03
N PRO A 103 -2.36 -3.86 0.18
CA PRO A 103 -3.60 -4.19 0.87
C PRO A 103 -4.87 -3.69 0.15
N PRO A 104 -5.98 -4.45 0.17
CA PRO A 104 -7.22 -4.09 -0.52
C PRO A 104 -7.80 -2.73 -0.15
N ILE A 105 -7.56 -2.25 1.08
CA ILE A 105 -8.02 -0.93 1.54
C ILE A 105 -7.43 0.24 0.73
N PHE A 106 -6.29 0.04 0.05
CA PHE A 106 -5.70 1.06 -0.83
C PHE A 106 -6.28 0.91 -2.24
N VAL A 107 -7.44 1.53 -2.46
CA VAL A 107 -8.18 1.41 -3.71
C VAL A 107 -7.80 2.48 -4.73
N VAL A 108 -7.75 2.11 -6.01
CA VAL A 108 -7.46 3.00 -7.12
C VAL A 108 -8.74 3.67 -7.63
N GLY A 109 -8.70 4.99 -7.80
CA GLY A 109 -9.81 5.77 -8.35
C GLY A 109 -10.81 6.28 -7.31
N ASP A 110 -10.42 6.36 -6.03
CA ASP A 110 -11.18 7.02 -4.96
C ASP A 110 -10.69 8.45 -4.64
N GLY A 111 -9.56 8.86 -5.23
CA GLY A 111 -8.95 10.17 -4.99
C GLY A 111 -7.74 10.17 -4.05
N TYR A 112 -7.40 9.03 -3.44
CA TYR A 112 -6.45 9.00 -2.32
C TYR A 112 -5.21 8.13 -2.56
N PHE A 113 -5.28 7.15 -3.45
CA PHE A 113 -4.17 6.25 -3.74
C PHE A 113 -3.81 6.25 -5.24
N ASN A 114 -2.54 6.45 -5.57
CA ASN A 114 -2.07 6.37 -6.95
C ASN A 114 -1.60 4.95 -7.30
N PRO A 115 -1.92 4.44 -8.50
CA PRO A 115 -1.51 3.11 -8.95
C PRO A 115 0.01 2.92 -9.00
N THR A 116 0.79 3.99 -9.14
CA THR A 116 2.24 3.90 -9.40
C THR A 116 3.12 4.09 -8.17
N ASP A 117 2.58 4.59 -7.06
CA ASP A 117 3.37 5.04 -5.89
C ASP A 117 4.20 3.92 -5.24
N TRP A 118 3.87 2.66 -5.53
CA TRP A 118 4.41 1.48 -4.87
C TRP A 118 5.18 0.54 -5.81
N LEU A 119 5.18 0.79 -7.12
CA LEU A 119 5.69 -0.15 -8.16
C LEU A 119 7.16 -0.56 -7.98
N ASN A 120 7.96 0.26 -7.30
CA ASN A 120 9.36 -0.02 -7.02
C ASN A 120 9.61 -0.47 -5.58
N GLU A 121 8.55 -0.60 -4.77
CA GLU A 121 8.63 -0.77 -3.32
C GLU A 121 8.07 -2.11 -2.84
N VAL A 122 7.06 -2.65 -3.54
CA VAL A 122 6.53 -3.99 -3.31
C VAL A 122 7.14 -4.94 -4.33
N VAL A 123 7.88 -5.92 -3.83
CA VAL A 123 8.51 -6.97 -4.63
C VAL A 123 7.49 -8.07 -4.88
N HIS A 124 7.38 -8.53 -6.13
CA HIS A 124 6.40 -9.52 -6.61
C HIS A 124 4.94 -9.01 -6.62
N ASN A 125 4.36 -9.01 -7.82
CA ASN A 125 2.99 -8.64 -8.19
C ASN A 125 2.64 -7.15 -8.16
N SER A 126 2.17 -6.64 -9.31
CA SER A 126 1.73 -5.25 -9.45
C SER A 126 0.20 -5.06 -9.31
N TYR A 127 -0.44 -5.90 -8.47
CA TYR A 127 -1.89 -5.87 -8.24
C TYR A 127 -2.35 -4.84 -7.21
N VAL A 128 -3.40 -4.11 -7.58
CA VAL A 128 -4.17 -3.19 -6.75
C VAL A 128 -5.66 -3.37 -7.04
N PHE A 129 -6.50 -2.77 -6.20
CA PHE A 129 -7.94 -2.95 -6.25
C PHE A 129 -8.61 -1.66 -6.74
N PRO A 130 -9.47 -1.68 -7.77
CA PRO A 130 -10.21 -0.49 -8.16
C PRO A 130 -11.29 -0.15 -7.12
N SER A 131 -11.57 1.14 -6.96
CA SER A 131 -12.74 1.64 -6.22
C SER A 131 -14.04 1.25 -6.92
N ASN A 132 -15.17 1.27 -6.22
CA ASN A 132 -16.48 1.04 -6.84
C ASN A 132 -16.81 2.11 -7.89
N THR A 133 -16.36 3.35 -7.70
CA THR A 133 -16.49 4.43 -8.68
C THR A 133 -15.80 4.06 -9.99
N LEU A 134 -14.53 3.63 -9.93
CA LEU A 134 -13.78 3.23 -11.11
C LEU A 134 -14.39 1.98 -11.77
N ILE A 135 -14.84 1.00 -10.98
CA ILE A 135 -15.57 -0.18 -11.49
C ILE A 135 -16.80 0.25 -12.28
N ASN A 136 -17.62 1.15 -11.75
CA ASN A 136 -18.83 1.63 -12.41
C ASN A 136 -18.50 2.40 -13.70
N GLU A 137 -17.46 3.24 -13.69
CA GLU A 137 -16.99 3.94 -14.89
C GLU A 137 -16.58 2.96 -16.00
N MET A 138 -15.81 1.92 -15.65
CA MET A 138 -15.40 0.87 -16.60
C MET A 138 -16.60 0.07 -17.13
N LYS A 139 -17.54 -0.32 -16.25
CA LYS A 139 -18.80 -1.00 -16.61
C LYS A 139 -19.59 -0.18 -17.62
N GLU A 140 -19.79 1.11 -17.34
CA GLU A 140 -20.52 2.01 -18.21
C GLU A 140 -19.86 2.20 -19.58
N PHE A 141 -18.53 2.36 -19.59
CA PHE A 141 -17.77 2.48 -20.83
C PHE A 141 -17.91 1.22 -21.69
N ALA A 142 -17.73 0.04 -21.09
CA ALA A 142 -17.84 -1.24 -21.79
C ALA A 142 -19.25 -1.47 -22.36
N ALA A 143 -20.30 -1.09 -21.62
CA ALA A 143 -21.68 -1.19 -22.09
C ALA A 143 -21.97 -0.26 -23.28
N LYS A 144 -21.40 0.95 -23.28
CA LYS A 144 -21.54 1.92 -24.38
C LYS A 144 -20.65 1.58 -25.58
N ASN A 145 -19.54 0.88 -25.37
CA ASN A 145 -18.51 0.58 -26.39
C ASN A 145 -18.15 -0.92 -26.42
N PRO A 146 -19.08 -1.81 -26.80
CA PRO A 146 -18.90 -3.27 -26.68
C PRO A 146 -17.76 -3.86 -27.52
N ALA A 147 -17.30 -3.15 -28.56
CA ALA A 147 -16.16 -3.54 -29.39
C ALA A 147 -14.80 -3.02 -28.86
N ALA A 148 -14.81 -2.13 -27.87
CA ALA A 148 -13.61 -1.58 -27.28
C ALA A 148 -13.17 -2.39 -26.06
N ASN A 149 -11.86 -2.58 -25.93
CA ASN A 149 -11.21 -3.22 -24.79
C ASN A 149 -10.30 -2.25 -24.02
N LYS A 150 -10.28 -0.97 -24.42
CA LYS A 150 -9.43 0.06 -23.84
C LYS A 150 -10.21 1.33 -23.59
N MET A 151 -9.94 1.98 -22.46
CA MET A 151 -10.45 3.31 -22.14
C MET A 151 -9.36 4.16 -21.48
N THR A 152 -9.50 5.48 -21.58
CA THR A 152 -8.68 6.41 -20.83
C THR A 152 -9.47 6.88 -19.61
N VAL A 153 -8.86 6.77 -18.43
CA VAL A 153 -9.43 7.27 -17.17
C VAL A 153 -8.49 8.31 -16.57
N LYS A 154 -9.04 9.22 -15.75
CA LYS A 154 -8.26 10.14 -14.95
C LYS A 154 -8.26 9.70 -13.50
N ILE A 155 -7.09 9.37 -12.97
CA ILE A 155 -6.88 9.02 -11.56
C ILE A 155 -5.95 10.07 -10.97
N ASN A 156 -6.41 10.80 -9.96
CA ASN A 156 -5.64 11.85 -9.27
C ASN A 156 -5.02 12.89 -10.23
N SER A 157 -5.76 13.29 -11.26
CA SER A 157 -5.36 14.22 -12.33
C SER A 157 -4.38 13.67 -13.37
N GLU A 158 -3.98 12.41 -13.27
CA GLU A 158 -3.15 11.73 -14.25
C GLU A 158 -3.98 10.83 -15.16
N GLU A 159 -3.59 10.73 -16.42
CA GLU A 159 -4.28 9.90 -17.41
C GLU A 159 -3.68 8.49 -17.47
N TYR A 160 -4.54 7.50 -17.34
CA TYR A 160 -4.20 6.09 -17.40
C TYR A 160 -4.97 5.41 -18.53
N ILE A 161 -4.31 4.46 -19.20
CA ILE A 161 -4.97 3.58 -20.16
C ILE A 161 -5.36 2.31 -19.42
N VAL A 162 -6.67 2.08 -19.32
CA VAL A 162 -7.24 0.86 -18.76
C VAL A 162 -7.51 -0.10 -19.91
N ASP A 163 -6.87 -1.26 -19.87
CA ASP A 163 -7.08 -2.38 -20.79
C ASP A 163 -7.83 -3.48 -20.04
N TYR A 164 -8.92 -3.98 -20.61
CA TYR A 164 -9.75 -5.01 -20.00
C TYR A 164 -10.20 -6.03 -21.04
N ASP A 165 -10.27 -7.30 -20.65
CA ASP A 165 -10.72 -8.37 -21.54
C ASP A 165 -12.25 -8.41 -21.59
N ASN A 166 -12.81 -8.17 -22.77
CA ASN A 166 -14.25 -8.16 -22.99
C ASN A 166 -14.92 -9.54 -22.88
N THR A 167 -14.15 -10.63 -22.77
CA THR A 167 -14.69 -12.00 -22.70
C THR A 167 -15.13 -12.41 -21.29
N PHE A 168 -14.47 -11.94 -20.22
CA PHE A 168 -14.83 -12.30 -18.84
C PHE A 168 -15.37 -11.14 -18.01
N MET A 169 -14.95 -9.91 -18.31
CA MET A 169 -15.31 -8.76 -17.48
C MET A 169 -16.82 -8.54 -17.28
N PRO A 170 -17.74 -8.83 -18.23
CA PRO A 170 -19.18 -8.67 -17.99
C PRO A 170 -19.74 -9.36 -16.74
N LYS A 171 -19.03 -10.36 -16.18
CA LYS A 171 -19.46 -11.11 -14.99
C LYS A 171 -18.59 -10.89 -13.76
N ASP A 172 -17.37 -10.39 -13.92
CA ASP A 172 -16.33 -10.40 -12.89
C ASP A 172 -15.85 -8.99 -12.50
N TRP A 173 -16.57 -7.93 -12.93
CA TRP A 173 -16.23 -6.54 -12.57
C TRP A 173 -16.11 -6.32 -11.06
N ASP A 174 -17.00 -6.92 -10.26
CA ASP A 174 -17.05 -6.69 -8.82
C ASP A 174 -15.93 -7.40 -8.04
N SER A 175 -15.23 -8.34 -8.69
CA SER A 175 -14.04 -9.02 -8.13
C SER A 175 -12.76 -8.65 -8.87
N CYS A 176 -12.77 -7.65 -9.76
CA CYS A 176 -11.62 -7.36 -10.58
C CYS A 176 -10.46 -6.76 -9.77
N ILE A 177 -9.26 -7.03 -10.28
CA ILE A 177 -8.00 -6.44 -9.83
C ILE A 177 -7.36 -5.70 -11.00
N ILE A 178 -6.49 -4.76 -10.69
CA ILE A 178 -5.71 -4.01 -11.67
C ILE A 178 -4.24 -4.38 -11.49
N GLN A 179 -3.63 -4.87 -12.56
CA GLN A 179 -2.18 -4.94 -12.66
C GLN A 179 -1.66 -3.63 -13.26
N THR A 180 -0.72 -2.97 -12.57
CA THR A 180 -0.17 -1.69 -13.02
C THR A 180 1.18 -1.88 -13.71
N ASP A 181 1.36 -1.24 -14.86
CA ASP A 181 2.66 -1.02 -15.52
C ASP A 181 2.72 0.45 -15.99
N ARG A 182 3.38 1.30 -15.18
CA ARG A 182 3.44 2.75 -15.40
C ARG A 182 2.03 3.33 -15.55
N ASN A 183 1.71 3.91 -16.71
CA ASN A 183 0.41 4.51 -17.02
C ASN A 183 -0.58 3.53 -17.66
N TYR A 184 -0.25 2.24 -17.71
CA TYR A 184 -1.14 1.18 -18.19
C TYR A 184 -1.69 0.37 -17.01
N LEU A 185 -3.01 0.17 -17.01
CA LEU A 185 -3.76 -0.58 -16.01
C LEU A 185 -4.43 -1.76 -16.70
N PHE A 186 -3.98 -2.97 -16.40
CA PHE A 186 -4.56 -4.20 -16.95
C PHE A 186 -5.58 -4.76 -15.96
N VAL A 187 -6.85 -4.75 -16.34
CA VAL A 187 -7.93 -5.27 -15.51
C VAL A 187 -8.05 -6.77 -15.71
N SER A 188 -7.95 -7.51 -14.62
CA SER A 188 -8.03 -8.96 -14.60
C SER A 188 -9.05 -9.46 -13.59
N LYS A 189 -9.49 -10.70 -13.76
CA LYS A 189 -10.35 -11.37 -12.78
C LYS A 189 -9.57 -11.57 -11.48
N GLY A 190 -10.15 -11.15 -10.36
CA GLY A 190 -9.71 -11.53 -9.02
C GLY A 190 -10.73 -12.41 -8.31
N LEU A 191 -10.51 -12.62 -7.01
CA LEU A 191 -11.43 -13.34 -6.13
C LEU A 191 -12.27 -12.37 -5.30
N LEU A 192 -13.55 -12.68 -5.11
CA LEU A 192 -14.46 -11.87 -4.29
C LEU A 192 -13.93 -11.68 -2.86
N ILE A 193 -13.37 -12.75 -2.28
CA ILE A 193 -12.81 -12.73 -0.92
C ILE A 193 -11.71 -11.68 -0.73
N TRP A 194 -10.98 -11.32 -1.81
CA TRP A 194 -9.94 -10.30 -1.72
C TRP A 194 -10.48 -8.88 -1.54
N ARG A 195 -11.79 -8.69 -1.71
CA ARG A 195 -12.44 -7.38 -1.59
C ARG A 195 -13.34 -7.24 -0.36
N GLU A 196 -13.47 -8.29 0.47
CA GLU A 196 -14.31 -8.27 1.67
C GLU A 196 -13.83 -7.21 2.69
N ASP A 197 -12.52 -6.95 2.74
CA ASP A 197 -11.91 -5.98 3.66
C ASP A 197 -11.90 -4.53 3.14
N ILE A 198 -12.43 -4.28 1.93
CA ILE A 198 -12.57 -2.93 1.41
C ILE A 198 -13.78 -2.31 2.11
N VAL A 199 -13.52 -1.42 3.08
CA VAL A 199 -14.58 -0.62 3.70
C VAL A 199 -15.14 0.32 2.65
N VAL A 200 -16.27 -0.07 2.05
CA VAL A 200 -17.05 0.79 1.16
C VAL A 200 -17.83 1.73 2.07
N GLU A 201 -17.38 2.98 2.21
CA GLU A 201 -18.31 4.02 2.67
C GLU A 201 -19.29 4.30 1.52
N ASP A 202 -20.58 4.08 1.79
CA ASP A 202 -21.72 4.39 0.90
C ASP A 202 -21.85 5.90 0.63
#